data_AF-A0A7C9Q0D2-F1
#
_entry.id   AF-A0A7C9Q0D2-F1
#
_cell.length_a   1.000
_cell.length_b   1.000
_cell.length_c   1.000
_cell.angle_alpha   90.00
_cell.angle_beta   90.00
_cell.angle_gamma   90.00
#
_symmetry.space_group_name_H-M   'P 1'
#
loop_
_entity.id
_entity.type
_entity.pdbx_description
1 polymer ?
#
loop_
_entity_poly.entity_id
_entity_poly.type
_entity_poly.pdbx_seq_one_letter_code
_entity_poly.pdbx_strand_id
1 'polypeptide(L)'
;PPVYNWRYGIPNANRLPSYINLKKGLKILEIPISTLQLTGFNFPIGGGAYFRIYPYFFIKKCIKYLEDKQEKYNMYIHPWELDPDHPKINLPFRVSSTHYFNLSSTEVKLKSLVENFKFSTYKEVYCNLIKSMSVSD
;
A
#
# COMPACT_ATOMS: atom_id res chain seq x y z
N PRO A 1 -6.04 -0.24 -5.10
CA PRO A 1 -6.28 -0.24 -3.63
C PRO A 1 -7.76 -0.02 -3.31
N PRO A 2 -8.25 -0.53 -2.16
CA PRO A 2 -9.64 -0.44 -1.75
C PRO A 2 -9.96 0.96 -1.21
N VAL A 3 -9.92 1.99 -2.08
CA VAL A 3 -10.11 3.40 -1.72
C VAL A 3 -10.92 4.12 -2.78
N TYR A 4 -11.58 5.20 -2.38
CA TYR A 4 -12.17 6.15 -3.32
C TYR A 4 -11.09 7.14 -3.77
N ASN A 5 -10.74 7.10 -5.05
CA ASN A 5 -9.72 7.97 -5.65
C ASN A 5 -10.08 8.22 -7.11
N TRP A 6 -9.88 9.46 -7.56
CA TRP A 6 -10.17 9.91 -8.92
C TRP A 6 -9.33 9.22 -10.02
N ARG A 7 -8.11 8.73 -9.71
CA ARG A 7 -7.25 8.04 -10.68
C ARG A 7 -7.53 6.56 -10.77
N TYR A 8 -7.48 5.89 -9.63
CA TYR A 8 -7.59 4.44 -9.52
C TYR A 8 -7.95 4.07 -8.09
N GLY A 9 -8.95 3.22 -7.93
CA GLY A 9 -9.45 2.79 -6.64
C GLY A 9 -10.70 1.94 -6.81
N ILE A 10 -10.83 0.90 -5.99
CA ILE A 10 -12.00 0.01 -5.99
C ILE A 10 -12.58 0.07 -4.57
N PRO A 11 -13.44 1.05 -4.24
CA PRO A 11 -13.89 1.29 -2.87
C PRO A 11 -14.50 0.07 -2.17
N ASN A 12 -15.18 -0.77 -2.96
CA ASN A 12 -15.88 -1.97 -2.49
C ASN A 12 -14.99 -3.22 -2.46
N ALA A 13 -13.71 -3.13 -2.84
CA ALA A 13 -12.79 -4.25 -2.74
C ALA A 13 -12.46 -4.55 -1.27
N ASN A 14 -12.14 -5.82 -0.98
CA ASN A 14 -11.72 -6.22 0.35
C ASN A 14 -10.42 -5.49 0.74
N ARG A 15 -10.35 -5.03 1.99
CA ARG A 15 -9.16 -4.42 2.57
C ARG A 15 -8.15 -5.44 3.07
N LEU A 16 -8.62 -6.64 3.37
CA LEU A 16 -7.82 -7.73 3.89
C LEU A 16 -7.55 -8.75 2.77
N PRO A 17 -6.47 -9.54 2.90
CA PRO A 17 -6.20 -10.64 1.99
C PRO A 17 -7.42 -11.55 1.85
N SER A 18 -7.83 -11.83 0.62
CA SER A 18 -9.00 -12.65 0.37
C SER A 18 -8.96 -13.32 -1.00
N TYR A 19 -9.73 -14.40 -1.14
CA TYR A 19 -9.86 -15.06 -2.43
C TYR A 19 -10.93 -14.42 -3.27
N ILE A 20 -10.59 -14.10 -4.50
CA ILE A 20 -11.53 -13.75 -5.55
C ILE A 20 -11.85 -15.04 -6.31
N ASN A 21 -13.12 -15.45 -6.28
CA ASN A 21 -13.60 -16.59 -7.05
C ASN A 21 -13.76 -16.19 -8.52
N LEU A 22 -13.23 -17.02 -9.40
CA LEU A 22 -13.30 -16.89 -10.84
C LEU A 22 -14.19 -17.97 -11.45
N LYS A 23 -14.36 -17.93 -12.77
CA LYS A 23 -15.05 -18.98 -13.52
C LYS A 23 -14.30 -20.32 -13.37
N LYS A 24 -15.04 -21.42 -13.53
CA LYS A 24 -14.51 -22.80 -13.49
C LYS A 24 -13.85 -23.18 -12.15
N GLY A 25 -14.29 -22.60 -11.04
CA GLY A 25 -13.79 -22.93 -9.70
C GLY A 25 -12.39 -22.38 -9.37
N LEU A 26 -11.78 -21.62 -10.30
CA LEU A 26 -10.48 -20.99 -10.07
C LEU A 26 -10.58 -19.89 -8.99
N LYS A 27 -9.50 -19.68 -8.26
CA LYS A 27 -9.39 -18.65 -7.23
C LYS A 27 -8.09 -17.88 -7.38
N ILE A 28 -8.14 -16.58 -7.14
CA ILE A 28 -6.95 -15.72 -7.01
C ILE A 28 -6.89 -15.20 -5.58
N LEU A 29 -5.73 -15.29 -4.94
CA LEU A 29 -5.47 -14.59 -3.69
C LEU A 29 -5.16 -13.13 -4.00
N GLU A 30 -6.06 -12.24 -3.61
CA GLU A 30 -5.86 -10.79 -3.68
C GLU A 30 -5.27 -10.31 -2.36
N ILE A 31 -4.12 -9.61 -2.42
CA ILE A 31 -3.48 -9.00 -1.25
C ILE A 31 -3.41 -7.49 -1.50
N PRO A 32 -4.35 -6.70 -0.95
CA PRO A 32 -4.44 -5.28 -1.25
C PRO A 32 -3.35 -4.47 -0.55
N ILE A 33 -2.97 -3.35 -1.17
CA ILE A 33 -2.19 -2.30 -0.52
C ILE A 33 -2.96 -1.74 0.68
N SER A 34 -2.25 -1.48 1.78
CA SER A 34 -2.86 -1.14 3.06
C SER A 34 -3.63 0.18 3.02
N THR A 35 -4.75 0.14 3.72
CA THR A 35 -5.66 1.26 3.97
C THR A 35 -6.06 1.25 5.45
N LEU A 36 -6.50 2.39 5.99
CA LEU A 36 -7.14 2.50 7.31
C LEU A 36 -8.64 2.66 7.14
N GLN A 37 -9.43 1.97 7.95
CA GLN A 37 -10.88 2.10 7.90
C GLN A 37 -11.26 3.24 8.82
N LEU A 38 -11.70 4.34 8.22
CA LEU A 38 -12.36 5.42 8.94
C LEU A 38 -13.84 5.34 8.63
N THR A 39 -14.69 5.93 9.48
CA THR A 39 -16.15 5.83 9.35
C THR A 39 -16.61 6.18 7.93
N GLY A 40 -17.07 5.17 7.17
CA GLY A 40 -17.60 5.31 5.82
C GLY A 40 -16.59 5.33 4.67
N PHE A 41 -15.27 5.32 4.93
CA PHE A 41 -14.27 5.33 3.84
C PHE A 41 -12.92 4.73 4.23
N ASN A 42 -12.20 4.26 3.21
CA ASN A 42 -10.86 3.71 3.37
C ASN A 42 -9.81 4.76 3.05
N PHE A 43 -9.00 5.09 4.05
CA PHE A 43 -7.91 6.04 3.93
C PHE A 43 -6.63 5.31 3.47
N PRO A 44 -6.06 5.64 2.30
CA PRO A 44 -4.87 4.96 1.79
C PRO A 44 -3.64 5.28 2.62
N ILE A 45 -2.84 4.27 2.96
CA ILE A 45 -1.58 4.46 3.72
C ILE A 45 -0.40 3.69 3.13
N GLY A 46 -0.61 2.75 2.20
CA GLY A 46 0.43 1.83 1.73
C GLY A 46 1.30 2.30 0.56
N GLY A 47 1.60 3.59 0.41
CA GLY A 47 2.64 4.02 -0.54
C GLY A 47 2.28 5.12 -1.53
N GLY A 48 3.18 5.30 -2.51
CA GLY A 48 3.07 6.30 -3.57
C GLY A 48 2.89 7.73 -3.03
N ALA A 49 1.96 8.49 -3.64
CA ALA A 49 1.72 9.88 -3.27
C ALA A 49 1.46 10.05 -1.77
N TYR A 50 0.75 9.12 -1.15
CA TYR A 50 0.38 9.17 0.26
C TYR A 50 1.60 9.07 1.20
N PHE A 51 2.58 8.24 0.87
CA PHE A 51 3.81 8.12 1.65
C PHE A 51 4.62 9.42 1.63
N ARG A 52 4.64 10.09 0.49
CA ARG A 52 5.33 11.39 0.33
C ARG A 52 4.57 12.53 0.99
N ILE A 53 3.25 12.54 0.87
CA ILE A 53 2.38 13.58 1.44
C ILE A 53 2.34 13.50 2.96
N TYR A 54 2.16 12.31 3.54
CA TYR A 54 1.96 12.21 4.98
C TYR A 54 3.25 12.35 5.79
N PRO A 55 3.17 12.99 6.97
CA PRO A 55 4.28 12.98 7.92
C PRO A 55 4.63 11.56 8.38
N TYR A 56 5.92 11.28 8.63
CA TYR A 56 6.36 9.95 9.03
C TYR A 56 5.72 9.46 10.33
N PHE A 57 5.54 10.34 11.32
CA PHE A 57 4.91 9.97 12.59
C PHE A 57 3.47 9.47 12.40
N PHE A 58 2.76 10.00 11.40
CA PHE A 58 1.40 9.57 11.08
C PHE A 58 1.43 8.15 10.50
N ILE A 59 2.30 7.90 9.51
CA ILE A 59 2.51 6.57 8.92
C ILE A 59 2.85 5.55 10.02
N LYS A 60 3.78 5.89 10.92
CA LYS A 60 4.16 5.05 12.06
C LYS A 60 2.97 4.70 12.96
N LYS A 61 2.10 5.67 13.28
CA LYS A 61 0.87 5.43 14.06
C LYS A 61 -0.11 4.52 13.31
N CYS A 62 -0.27 4.73 12.00
CA CYS A 62 -1.14 3.92 11.17
C CYS A 62 -0.69 2.45 11.13
N ILE A 63 0.61 2.20 10.99
CA ILE A 63 1.16 0.84 10.97
C ILE A 63 0.93 0.15 12.31
N LYS A 64 1.23 0.82 13.43
CA LYS A 64 0.96 0.27 14.77
C LYS A 64 -0.51 -0.05 14.98
N TYR A 65 -1.41 0.83 14.54
CA TYR A 65 -2.85 0.58 14.61
C TYR A 65 -3.28 -0.67 13.82
N LEU A 66 -2.66 -0.93 12.67
CA LEU A 66 -2.90 -2.17 11.92
C LEU A 66 -2.34 -3.39 12.67
N GLU A 67 -1.13 -3.28 13.23
CA GLU A 67 -0.52 -4.36 14.02
C GLU A 67 -1.37 -4.72 15.25
N ASP A 68 -1.93 -3.73 15.95
CA ASP A 68 -2.84 -3.92 17.09
C ASP A 68 -4.12 -4.69 16.69
N LYS A 69 -4.55 -4.55 15.42
CA LYS A 69 -5.64 -5.31 14.81
C LYS A 69 -5.23 -6.64 14.20
N GLN A 70 -3.96 -7.03 14.35
CA GLN A 70 -3.35 -8.19 13.70
C GLN A 70 -3.39 -8.15 12.16
N GLU A 71 -3.56 -6.96 11.58
CA GLU A 71 -3.49 -6.71 10.15
C GLU A 71 -2.02 -6.52 9.71
N LYS A 72 -1.70 -6.96 8.50
CA LYS A 72 -0.35 -6.78 7.93
C LYS A 72 -0.28 -5.48 7.13
N TYR A 73 0.84 -4.77 7.23
CA TYR A 73 1.09 -3.56 6.46
C TYR A 73 1.75 -3.91 5.12
N ASN A 74 1.01 -3.69 4.03
CA ASN A 74 1.43 -3.84 2.65
C ASN A 74 1.68 -2.46 2.06
N MET A 75 2.89 -2.24 1.56
CA MET A 75 3.21 -1.01 0.86
C MET A 75 3.94 -1.26 -0.45
N TYR A 76 3.99 -0.21 -1.27
CA TYR A 76 4.82 -0.14 -2.46
C TYR A 76 5.50 1.22 -2.56
N ILE A 77 6.59 1.24 -3.31
CA ILE A 77 7.32 2.44 -3.71
C ILE A 77 7.74 2.26 -5.16
N HIS A 78 7.74 3.33 -5.95
CA HIS A 78 8.34 3.31 -7.27
C HIS A 78 9.81 3.72 -7.16
N PRO A 79 10.72 3.11 -7.93
CA PRO A 79 12.14 3.46 -7.90
C PRO A 79 12.42 4.97 -8.13
N TRP A 80 11.66 5.62 -9.01
CA TRP A 80 11.79 7.05 -9.28
C TRP A 80 11.47 7.96 -8.08
N GLU A 81 10.74 7.46 -7.07
CA GLU A 81 10.45 8.24 -5.86
C GLU A 81 11.71 8.44 -4.99
N LEU A 82 12.76 7.66 -5.23
CA LEU A 82 14.07 7.77 -4.58
C LEU A 82 15.08 8.61 -5.39
N ASP A 83 14.67 9.13 -6.54
CA ASP A 83 15.46 10.02 -7.38
C ASP A 83 14.77 11.39 -7.41
N PRO A 84 14.96 12.28 -6.42
CA PRO A 84 14.24 13.56 -6.38
C PRO A 84 14.62 14.52 -7.51
N ASP A 85 15.75 14.27 -8.19
CA ASP A 85 16.34 15.15 -9.20
C ASP A 85 16.04 14.70 -10.63
N HIS A 86 15.24 13.65 -10.82
CA HIS A 86 14.82 13.19 -12.15
C HIS A 86 14.14 14.32 -12.96
N PRO A 87 14.25 14.29 -14.31
CA PRO A 87 13.64 15.30 -15.17
C PRO A 87 12.15 15.49 -14.92
N LYS A 88 11.74 16.75 -14.71
CA LYS A 88 10.34 17.10 -14.48
C LYS A 88 9.65 17.45 -15.78
N ILE A 89 8.47 16.90 -15.98
CA ILE A 89 7.61 17.17 -17.14
C ILE A 89 6.54 18.17 -16.70
N ASN A 90 6.20 19.11 -17.58
CA ASN A 90 5.09 20.03 -17.33
C ASN A 90 3.77 19.25 -17.38
N LEU A 91 3.10 19.13 -16.23
CA LEU A 91 1.87 18.36 -16.06
C LEU A 91 0.81 19.23 -15.37
N PRO A 92 -0.49 19.00 -15.62
CA PRO A 92 -1.55 19.67 -14.88
C PRO A 92 -1.36 19.53 -13.37
N PHE A 93 -1.68 20.57 -12.60
CA PHE A 93 -1.39 20.65 -11.15
C PHE A 93 -1.86 19.43 -10.35
N ARG A 94 -3.04 18.89 -10.66
CA ARG A 94 -3.56 17.68 -9.99
C ARG A 94 -2.70 16.45 -10.22
N VAL A 95 -2.07 16.35 -11.40
CA VAL A 95 -1.18 15.25 -11.76
C VAL A 95 0.20 15.47 -11.17
N SER A 96 0.75 16.68 -11.32
CA SER A 96 2.09 17.03 -10.85
C SER A 96 2.20 16.97 -9.32
N SER A 97 1.18 17.43 -8.58
CA SER A 97 1.17 17.35 -7.11
C SER A 97 1.27 15.91 -6.59
N THR A 98 0.47 14.99 -7.14
CA THR A 98 0.52 13.57 -6.74
C THR A 98 1.76 12.82 -7.24
N HIS A 99 2.60 13.45 -8.06
CA HIS A 99 3.83 12.88 -8.60
C HIS A 99 5.06 13.49 -7.92
N TYR A 100 5.22 14.82 -7.92
CA TYR A 100 6.44 15.50 -7.47
C TYR A 100 6.43 15.99 -6.02
N PHE A 101 5.28 16.01 -5.33
CA PHE A 101 5.22 16.55 -3.98
C PHE A 101 6.12 15.77 -3.01
N ASN A 102 6.99 16.51 -2.31
CA ASN A 102 7.83 16.04 -1.22
C ASN A 102 8.72 14.82 -1.54
N LEU A 103 9.22 14.74 -2.79
CA LEU A 103 10.06 13.63 -3.26
C LEU A 103 11.32 13.43 -2.43
N SER A 104 11.99 14.51 -2.03
CA SER A 104 13.21 14.46 -1.22
C SER A 104 12.99 13.81 0.15
N SER A 105 11.76 13.74 0.65
CA SER A 105 11.45 13.08 1.92
C SER A 105 11.37 11.55 1.81
N THR A 106 11.21 10.99 0.61
CA THR A 106 10.89 9.57 0.43
C THR A 106 12.00 8.68 0.98
N GLU A 107 13.26 8.97 0.64
CA GLU A 107 14.40 8.16 1.07
C GLU A 107 14.57 8.18 2.59
N VAL A 108 14.50 9.37 3.20
CA VAL A 108 14.62 9.54 4.66
C VAL A 108 13.51 8.79 5.40
N LYS A 109 12.27 8.89 4.90
CA LYS A 109 11.12 8.16 5.46
C LYS A 109 11.27 6.66 5.28
N LEU A 110 11.76 6.20 4.12
CA LEU A 110 11.96 4.78 3.86
C LEU A 110 13.02 4.19 4.79
N LYS A 111 14.17 4.86 4.96
CA LYS A 111 15.21 4.48 5.94
C LYS A 111 14.64 4.36 7.33
N SER A 112 13.94 5.42 7.77
CA SER A 112 13.26 5.41 9.07
C SER A 112 12.29 4.23 9.20
N LEU A 113 11.53 3.94 8.15
CA LEU A 113 10.53 2.89 8.15
C LEU A 113 11.16 1.49 8.32
N VAL A 114 12.21 1.19 7.56
CA VAL A 114 12.90 -0.12 7.65
C VAL A 114 13.70 -0.29 8.94
N GLU A 115 14.12 0.81 9.58
CA GLU A 115 14.75 0.78 10.91
C GLU A 115 13.74 0.55 12.03
N ASN A 116 12.52 1.08 11.90
CA ASN A 116 11.50 1.03 12.96
C ASN A 116 10.61 -0.23 12.90
N PHE A 117 10.57 -0.94 11.77
CA PHE A 117 9.66 -2.08 11.55
C PHE A 117 10.36 -3.23 10.83
N LYS A 118 9.86 -4.46 11.05
CA LYS A 118 10.35 -5.64 10.33
C LYS A 118 9.54 -5.87 9.06
N PHE A 119 10.23 -5.84 7.92
CA PHE A 119 9.66 -6.22 6.64
C PHE A 119 10.09 -7.64 6.26
N SER A 120 9.24 -8.31 5.51
CA SER A 120 9.45 -9.65 4.98
C SER A 120 8.74 -9.75 3.62
N THR A 121 9.02 -10.80 2.86
CA THR A 121 8.42 -10.97 1.54
C THR A 121 6.94 -11.35 1.67
N TYR A 122 6.12 -11.02 0.66
CA TYR A 122 4.73 -11.47 0.59
C TYR A 122 4.61 -12.99 0.74
N LYS A 123 5.56 -13.74 0.15
CA LYS A 123 5.61 -15.21 0.22
C LYS A 123 5.68 -15.71 1.66
N GLU A 124 6.52 -15.10 2.48
CA GLU A 124 6.71 -15.50 3.88
C GLU A 124 5.53 -15.05 4.75
N VAL A 125 5.13 -13.78 4.63
CA VAL A 125 4.05 -13.17 5.44
C VAL A 125 2.71 -13.89 5.21
N TYR A 126 2.41 -14.26 3.97
CA TYR A 126 1.14 -14.87 3.59
C TYR A 126 1.27 -16.36 3.23
N CYS A 127 2.33 -17.03 3.69
CA CYS A 127 2.61 -18.42 3.32
C CYS A 127 1.45 -19.38 3.59
N ASN A 128 0.69 -19.17 4.67
CA ASN A 128 -0.48 -19.98 5.00
C ASN A 128 -1.60 -19.83 3.96
N LEU A 129 -1.90 -18.60 3.53
CA LEU A 129 -2.89 -18.32 2.49
C LEU A 129 -2.44 -18.82 1.12
N ILE A 130 -1.14 -18.75 0.83
CA ILE A 130 -0.60 -19.28 -0.43
C ILE A 130 -0.73 -20.80 -0.44
N LYS A 131 -0.36 -21.48 0.65
CA LYS A 131 -0.44 -22.94 0.78
C LYS A 131 -1.87 -23.46 0.67
N SER A 132 -2.85 -22.78 1.25
CA SER A 132 -4.26 -23.21 1.15
C SER A 132 -4.83 -23.14 -0.27
N MET A 133 -4.18 -22.45 -1.22
CA MET A 133 -4.53 -22.54 -2.64
C MET A 133 -4.07 -23.84 -3.29
N SER A 134 -2.93 -24.38 -2.84
CA SER A 134 -2.29 -25.55 -3.45
C SER A 134 -2.90 -26.88 -3.02
N VAL A 135 -3.82 -26.89 -2.04
CA VAL A 135 -4.47 -28.10 -1.49
C VAL A 135 -5.86 -28.33 -2.11
N SER A 136 -6.10 -27.80 -3.30
CA SER A 136 -7.33 -28.08 -4.07
C SER A 136 -7.01 -29.08 -5.18
N ASP A 137 -6.76 -30.33 -4.78
CA ASP A 137 -6.82 -31.51 -5.66
C ASP A 137 -8.20 -32.16 -5.55
#